data_AF-A0A8S3WCI3-F1
#
_entry.id   AF-A0A8S3WCI3-F1
#
_cell.length_a   1.000
_cell.length_b   1.000
_cell.length_c   1.000
_cell.angle_alpha   90.00
_cell.angle_beta   90.00
_cell.angle_gamma   90.00
#
_symmetry.space_group_name_H-M   'P 1'
#
loop_
_entity.id
_entity.type
_entity.pdbx_description
1 polymer ?
#
loop_
_entity_poly.entity_id
_entity_poly.type
_entity_poly.pdbx_seq_one_letter_code
_entity_poly.pdbx_strand_id
1 'polypeptide(L)'
;MYTDTYSIIDWKGIMLRARSKRQNKNFTPYNVTELSYQDMIDVKALASKIIKNITIAENGEKVCWLKIKYLRFELPGFIKYRYDYDGPYNLLNTLCKPGRPTRRTPNSEMPNINTEDLLRAYKQCLPIKKQKKKDLLQLCKENIIPKELHGWYESLPCSNEDQGPSRSTDSSEVDE
;
A
#
# COMPACT_ATOMS: atom_id res chain seq x y z
N MET A 1 -34.72 5.08 22.20
CA MET A 1 -33.97 4.08 21.41
C MET A 1 -32.56 4.60 21.26
N TYR A 2 -31.55 3.93 21.83
CA TYR A 2 -30.14 4.26 21.58
C TYR A 2 -29.71 3.43 20.38
N THR A 3 -29.36 4.09 19.28
CA THR A 3 -28.63 3.46 18.19
C THR A 3 -27.15 3.49 18.56
N ASP A 4 -26.51 2.33 18.63
CA ASP A 4 -25.06 2.20 18.76
C ASP A 4 -24.40 2.67 17.45
N THR A 5 -24.40 3.98 17.21
CA THR A 5 -23.68 4.58 16.10
C THR A 5 -22.24 4.83 16.56
N TYR A 6 -21.32 4.01 16.08
CA TYR A 6 -19.89 4.19 16.34
C TYR A 6 -19.38 5.43 15.60
N SER A 7 -18.77 6.36 16.33
CA SER A 7 -18.10 7.52 15.73
C SER A 7 -16.70 7.13 15.25
N ILE A 8 -16.09 7.97 14.40
CA ILE A 8 -14.70 7.79 13.94
C ILE A 8 -13.71 7.66 15.13
N ILE A 9 -14.01 8.33 16.24
CA ILE A 9 -13.20 8.38 17.47
C ILE A 9 -13.26 7.03 18.20
N ASP A 10 -14.38 6.32 18.11
CA ASP A 10 -14.58 5.05 18.80
C ASP A 10 -13.82 3.89 18.13
N TRP A 11 -13.43 4.03 16.86
CA TRP A 11 -12.79 2.97 16.08
C TRP A 11 -11.50 2.45 16.72
N LYS A 12 -10.69 3.32 17.31
CA LYS A 12 -9.48 2.89 18.03
C LYS A 12 -9.84 1.96 19.18
N GLY A 13 -10.86 2.34 19.97
CA GLY A 13 -11.37 1.54 21.07
C GLY A 13 -11.96 0.21 20.61
N ILE A 14 -12.70 0.21 19.49
CA ILE A 14 -13.26 -1.00 18.88
C ILE A 14 -12.15 -1.95 18.46
N MET A 15 -11.13 -1.45 17.75
CA MET A 15 -10.00 -2.26 17.27
C MET A 15 -9.20 -2.86 18.43
N LEU A 16 -8.94 -2.10 19.50
CA LEU A 16 -8.28 -2.61 20.70
C LEU A 16 -9.10 -3.70 21.41
N ARG A 17 -10.43 -3.56 21.44
CA ARG A 17 -11.33 -4.46 22.17
C ARG A 17 -11.72 -5.71 21.39
N ALA A 18 -11.63 -5.68 20.05
CA ALA A 18 -11.98 -6.79 19.17
C ALA A 18 -11.31 -8.11 19.55
N ARG A 19 -10.15 -8.05 20.22
CA ARG A 19 -9.42 -9.22 20.74
C ARG A 19 -9.02 -9.09 22.20
N SER A 20 -9.90 -8.50 23.00
CA SER A 20 -9.67 -8.41 24.44
C SER A 20 -9.69 -9.79 25.10
N LYS A 21 -8.92 -9.95 26.19
CA LYS A 21 -8.91 -11.17 27.02
C LYS A 21 -10.30 -11.56 27.55
N ARG A 22 -11.23 -10.59 27.63
CA ARG A 22 -12.62 -10.82 28.03
C ARG A 22 -13.40 -11.62 26.99
N GLN A 23 -13.05 -11.51 25.70
CA GLN A 23 -13.71 -12.22 24.60
C GLN A 23 -12.91 -13.43 24.10
N ASN A 24 -11.58 -13.45 24.27
CA ASN A 24 -10.76 -14.59 23.85
C ASN A 24 -9.56 -14.80 24.80
N LYS A 25 -9.64 -15.84 25.65
CA LYS A 25 -8.69 -16.10 26.74
C LYS A 25 -7.26 -16.42 26.25
N ASN A 26 -7.12 -16.88 25.00
CA ASN A 26 -5.86 -17.33 24.42
C ASN A 26 -5.23 -16.30 23.47
N PHE A 27 -5.68 -15.04 23.47
CA PHE A 27 -5.20 -14.06 22.50
C PHE A 27 -4.63 -12.78 23.09
N THR A 28 -3.61 -12.27 22.43
CA THR A 28 -3.01 -10.97 22.68
C THR A 28 -3.85 -9.86 22.03
N PRO A 29 -4.15 -8.76 22.76
CA PRO A 29 -4.86 -7.64 22.17
C PRO A 29 -4.03 -7.01 21.04
N TYR A 30 -4.71 -6.40 20.06
CA TYR A 30 -4.04 -5.67 18.99
C TYR A 30 -3.27 -4.47 19.54
N ASN A 31 -2.10 -4.19 18.96
CA ASN A 31 -1.46 -2.88 19.09
C ASN A 31 -2.00 -1.99 17.97
N VAL A 32 -2.72 -0.92 18.34
CA VAL A 32 -3.38 -0.02 17.38
C VAL A 32 -2.68 1.32 17.43
N THR A 33 -2.02 1.67 16.32
CA THR A 33 -1.39 2.98 16.11
C THR A 33 -2.18 3.75 15.07
N GLU A 34 -2.58 4.98 15.40
CA GLU A 34 -3.18 5.89 14.43
C GLU A 34 -2.08 6.45 13.53
N LEU A 35 -2.28 6.36 12.22
CA LEU A 35 -1.34 6.83 11.23
C LEU A 35 -1.89 8.10 10.56
N SER A 36 -1.00 9.04 10.28
CA SER A 36 -1.28 10.25 9.50
C SER A 36 -0.75 10.09 8.08
N TYR A 37 -1.10 11.03 7.20
CA TYR A 37 -0.56 11.08 5.83
C TYR A 37 0.97 11.21 5.82
N GLN A 38 1.55 11.76 6.89
CA GLN A 38 3.00 11.93 7.05
C GLN A 38 3.75 10.62 7.27
N ASP A 39 3.07 9.59 7.78
CA ASP A 39 3.63 8.28 8.09
C ASP A 39 3.59 7.33 6.88
N MET A 40 2.88 7.72 5.82
CA MET A 40 2.75 6.92 4.61
C MET A 40 4.01 7.03 3.76
N ILE A 41 4.64 5.89 3.47
CA ILE A 41 5.89 5.80 2.70
C ILE A 41 5.58 5.43 1.25
N ASP A 42 6.33 6.01 0.30
CA ASP A 42 6.28 5.65 -1.11
C ASP A 42 7.04 4.34 -1.37
N VAL A 43 6.31 3.22 -1.23
CA VAL A 43 6.83 1.87 -1.48
C VAL A 43 7.22 1.68 -2.95
N LYS A 44 6.61 2.42 -3.90
CA LYS A 44 6.94 2.31 -5.32
C LYS A 44 8.32 2.91 -5.62
N ALA A 45 8.58 4.09 -5.05
CA ALA A 45 9.90 4.71 -5.12
C ALA A 45 10.95 3.86 -4.41
N LEU A 46 10.61 3.29 -3.25
CA LEU A 46 11.50 2.37 -2.52
C LEU A 46 11.81 1.11 -3.33
N ALA A 47 10.80 0.46 -3.89
CA ALA A 47 10.95 -0.73 -4.72
C ALA A 47 11.85 -0.44 -5.94
N SER A 48 11.69 0.73 -6.57
CA SER A 48 12.53 1.13 -7.71
C SER A 48 14.00 1.36 -7.34
N LYS A 49 14.28 1.72 -6.08
CA LYS A 49 15.66 1.86 -5.56
C LYS A 49 16.29 0.49 -5.24
N ILE A 50 15.50 -0.44 -4.71
CA ILE A 50 15.97 -1.76 -4.27
C ILE A 50 16.08 -2.73 -5.44
N ILE A 51 15.01 -2.83 -6.22
CA ILE A 51 14.82 -3.83 -7.27
C ILE A 51 15.29 -3.25 -8.59
N LYS A 52 16.42 -3.77 -9.10
CA LYS A 52 17.02 -3.34 -10.37
C LYS A 52 16.58 -4.23 -11.54
N ASN A 53 16.17 -5.46 -11.29
CA ASN A 53 15.73 -6.40 -12.32
C ASN A 53 14.50 -7.21 -11.89
N ILE A 54 13.50 -7.22 -12.77
CA ILE A 54 12.30 -8.06 -12.69
C ILE A 54 12.00 -8.76 -14.03
N THR A 55 12.90 -8.66 -15.00
CA THR A 55 12.57 -8.96 -16.41
C THR A 55 13.33 -10.16 -16.96
N ILE A 56 14.58 -10.36 -16.54
CA ILE A 56 15.46 -11.40 -17.08
C ILE A 56 15.92 -12.29 -15.94
N ALA A 57 15.64 -13.58 -16.04
CA ALA A 57 16.11 -14.58 -15.10
C ALA A 57 17.60 -14.90 -15.30
N GLU A 58 18.21 -15.61 -14.37
CA GLU A 58 19.65 -15.95 -14.41
C GLU A 58 20.02 -16.82 -15.63
N ASN A 59 19.06 -17.62 -16.12
CA ASN A 59 19.20 -18.39 -17.35
C ASN A 59 19.14 -17.54 -18.64
N GLY A 60 18.94 -16.23 -18.54
CA GLY A 60 18.83 -15.32 -19.67
C GLY A 60 17.43 -15.25 -20.29
N GLU A 61 16.46 -16.01 -19.77
CA GLU A 61 15.08 -16.00 -20.26
C GLU A 61 14.28 -14.83 -19.70
N LYS A 62 13.31 -14.36 -20.47
CA LYS A 62 12.37 -13.32 -20.00
C LYS A 62 11.34 -13.93 -19.07
N VAL A 63 11.12 -13.28 -17.93
CA VAL A 63 10.14 -13.69 -16.93
C VAL A 63 8.74 -13.32 -17.40
N CYS A 64 7.88 -14.33 -17.59
CA CYS A 64 6.48 -14.14 -17.93
C CYS A 64 5.63 -14.11 -16.64
N TRP A 65 5.50 -12.94 -16.03
CA TRP A 65 4.82 -12.77 -14.72
C TRP A 65 3.42 -13.37 -14.65
N LEU A 66 2.63 -13.24 -15.71
CA LEU A 66 1.26 -13.77 -15.78
C LEU A 66 1.18 -15.30 -15.75
N LYS A 67 2.26 -16.02 -16.08
CA LYS A 67 2.30 -17.49 -16.09
C LYS A 67 2.78 -18.07 -14.76
N ILE A 68 3.30 -17.25 -13.85
CA ILE A 68 3.90 -17.72 -12.61
C ILE A 68 2.81 -18.23 -11.68
N LYS A 69 2.96 -19.46 -11.16
CA LYS A 69 2.04 -20.05 -10.19
C LYS A 69 2.59 -20.02 -8.76
N TYR A 70 3.91 -20.07 -8.60
CA TYR A 70 4.56 -19.98 -7.30
C TYR A 70 5.70 -18.98 -7.32
N LEU A 71 5.74 -18.16 -6.27
CA LEU A 71 6.83 -17.25 -5.96
C LEU A 71 7.36 -17.59 -4.57
N ARG A 72 8.69 -17.68 -4.45
CA ARG A 72 9.39 -17.80 -3.19
C ARG A 72 10.45 -16.69 -3.14
N PHE A 73 10.36 -15.87 -2.11
CA PHE A 73 11.29 -14.78 -1.87
C PHE A 73 12.37 -15.25 -0.92
N GLU A 74 13.63 -15.16 -1.35
CA GLU A 74 14.79 -15.49 -0.53
C GLU A 74 15.68 -14.26 -0.36
N LEU A 75 16.07 -14.00 0.89
CA LEU A 75 17.01 -12.94 1.21
C LEU A 75 18.44 -13.44 0.99
N PRO A 76 19.35 -12.62 0.42
CA PRO A 76 19.12 -11.26 -0.07
C PRO A 76 18.76 -11.21 -1.57
N GLY A 77 17.58 -10.70 -1.91
CA GLY A 77 17.26 -10.22 -3.27
C GLY A 77 17.06 -11.28 -4.36
N PHE A 78 16.79 -12.54 -4.00
CA PHE A 78 16.48 -13.59 -4.96
C PHE A 78 14.97 -13.89 -4.98
N ILE A 79 14.42 -13.99 -6.19
CA ILE A 79 13.07 -14.49 -6.43
C ILE A 79 13.19 -15.83 -7.12
N LYS A 80 12.73 -16.89 -6.45
CA LYS A 80 12.55 -18.21 -7.04
C LYS A 80 11.12 -18.31 -7.55
N TYR A 81 10.96 -18.63 -8.83
CA TYR A 81 9.63 -18.75 -9.44
C TYR A 81 9.49 -20.02 -10.27
N ARG A 82 8.26 -20.51 -10.44
CA ARG A 82 7.96 -21.62 -11.35
C ARG A 82 6.59 -21.42 -12.00
N TYR A 83 6.49 -21.91 -13.23
CA TYR A 83 5.25 -21.86 -14.02
C TYR A 83 4.34 -23.06 -13.73
N ASP A 84 4.90 -24.17 -13.24
CA ASP A 84 4.17 -25.40 -12.91
C ASP A 84 4.13 -25.69 -11.41
N TYR A 85 3.25 -26.59 -10.99
CA TYR A 85 3.07 -26.98 -9.58
C TYR A 85 4.18 -27.90 -9.06
N ASP A 86 4.81 -28.68 -9.94
CA ASP A 86 5.82 -29.71 -9.57
C ASP A 86 7.19 -29.48 -10.22
N GLY A 87 7.32 -28.47 -11.08
CA GLY A 87 8.56 -28.17 -11.79
C GLY A 87 9.65 -27.54 -10.90
N PRO A 88 10.90 -27.52 -11.39
CA PRO A 88 12.02 -26.85 -10.73
C PRO A 88 11.81 -25.33 -10.67
N TYR A 89 12.47 -24.68 -9.70
CA TYR A 89 12.45 -23.23 -9.58
C TYR A 89 13.45 -22.57 -10.52
N ASN A 90 13.00 -21.57 -11.27
CA ASN A 90 13.84 -20.61 -11.95
C ASN A 90 14.28 -19.51 -10.98
N LEU A 91 15.49 -19.00 -11.20
CA LEU A 91 16.12 -17.98 -10.35
C LEU A 91 16.10 -16.62 -11.03
N LEU A 92 15.64 -15.62 -10.30
CA LEU A 92 15.67 -14.22 -10.68
C LEU A 92 16.45 -13.44 -9.62
N ASN A 93 17.61 -12.90 -10.02
CA ASN A 93 18.37 -11.96 -9.20
C ASN A 93 17.85 -10.54 -9.41
N THR A 94 17.28 -9.97 -8.35
CA THR A 94 16.65 -8.64 -8.38
C THR A 94 17.63 -7.48 -8.21
N LEU A 95 18.87 -7.76 -7.76
CA LEU A 95 19.85 -6.73 -7.40
C LEU A 95 20.77 -6.31 -8.55
N CYS A 96 20.81 -7.11 -9.62
CA CYS A 96 21.60 -6.85 -10.83
C CYS A 96 20.75 -6.11 -11.87
N LYS A 97 21.38 -5.34 -12.78
CA LYS A 97 20.65 -4.74 -13.91
C LYS A 97 20.38 -5.82 -14.98
N PRO A 98 19.23 -5.78 -15.68
CA PRO A 98 18.99 -6.67 -16.81
C PRO A 98 19.94 -6.30 -17.97
N GLY A 99 20.74 -7.26 -18.47
CA GLY A 99 21.58 -7.07 -19.66
C GLY A 99 23.00 -7.63 -19.58
N ARG A 100 23.80 -7.34 -20.62
CA ARG A 100 25.15 -7.88 -20.84
C ARG A 100 26.05 -7.59 -19.63
N PRO A 101 26.75 -8.59 -19.07
CA PRO A 101 27.66 -8.38 -17.94
C PRO A 101 28.80 -7.48 -18.40
N THR A 102 28.76 -6.22 -17.98
CA THR A 102 29.93 -5.34 -18.09
C THR A 102 30.88 -5.73 -16.96
N ARG A 103 32.16 -5.94 -17.28
CA ARG A 103 33.28 -6.35 -16.41
C ARG A 103 33.53 -5.46 -15.16
N ARG A 104 32.62 -4.53 -14.85
CA ARG A 104 32.69 -3.47 -13.83
C ARG A 104 31.39 -3.27 -13.05
N THR A 105 30.43 -4.20 -13.06
CA THR A 105 29.31 -4.09 -12.11
C THR A 105 29.81 -4.51 -10.73
N PRO A 106 29.93 -3.58 -9.76
CA PRO A 106 30.21 -3.96 -8.39
C PRO A 106 29.10 -4.89 -7.90
N ASN A 107 29.50 -5.80 -7.02
CA ASN A 107 28.73 -6.93 -6.53
C ASN A 107 27.28 -6.59 -6.18
N SER A 108 26.43 -7.61 -6.30
CA SER A 108 25.02 -7.71 -5.91
C SER A 108 24.81 -7.47 -4.41
N GLU A 109 25.17 -6.29 -3.93
CA GLU A 109 24.96 -5.89 -2.55
C GLU A 109 23.63 -5.15 -2.44
N MET A 110 22.86 -5.48 -1.40
CA MET A 110 21.65 -4.76 -1.05
C MET A 110 22.01 -3.29 -0.80
N PRO A 111 21.30 -2.33 -1.40
CA PRO A 111 21.52 -0.93 -1.08
C PRO A 111 21.25 -0.72 0.42
N ASN A 112 22.19 -0.09 1.11
CA ASN A 112 21.98 0.35 2.50
C ASN A 112 20.98 1.52 2.47
N ILE A 113 19.74 1.25 2.87
CA ILE A 113 18.66 2.25 2.88
C ILE A 113 18.40 2.60 4.33
N ASN A 114 18.74 3.83 4.70
CA ASN A 114 18.39 4.35 6.00
C ASN A 114 16.90 4.72 6.02
N THR A 115 16.29 4.65 7.20
CA THR A 115 14.90 5.08 7.41
C THR A 115 14.67 6.55 7.05
N GLU A 116 15.71 7.37 7.11
CA GLU A 116 15.69 8.80 6.75
C GLU A 116 15.59 9.04 5.23
N ASP A 117 15.99 8.06 4.40
CA ASP A 117 15.97 8.15 2.94
C ASP A 117 14.62 7.73 2.32
N LEU A 118 13.66 7.36 3.18
CA LEU A 118 12.32 6.93 2.78
C LEU A 118 11.48 8.15 2.39
N LEU A 119 11.11 8.18 1.11
CA LEU A 119 10.23 9.21 0.59
C LEU A 119 8.82 8.99 1.13
N ARG A 120 8.19 10.07 1.59
CA ARG A 120 6.77 10.06 1.97
C ARG A 120 5.90 9.96 0.72
N ALA A 121 4.87 9.13 0.77
CA ALA A 121 3.89 8.98 -0.31
C ALA A 121 3.09 10.28 -0.51
N TYR A 122 2.83 11.02 0.56
CA TYR A 122 2.05 12.24 0.53
C TYR A 122 2.79 13.40 1.20
N LYS A 123 2.83 14.55 0.53
CA LYS A 123 3.40 15.79 1.08
C LYS A 123 2.41 16.57 1.95
N GLN A 124 1.12 16.41 1.66
CA GLN A 124 0.01 17.08 2.32
C GLN A 124 -1.21 16.16 2.36
N CYS A 125 -2.20 16.51 3.19
CA CYS A 125 -3.50 15.86 3.16
C CYS A 125 -4.09 15.87 1.75
N LEU A 126 -4.63 14.73 1.32
CA LEU A 126 -5.26 14.62 0.00
C LEU A 126 -6.51 15.53 -0.05
N PRO A 127 -6.59 16.43 -1.04
CA PRO A 127 -7.75 17.29 -1.20
C PRO A 127 -8.99 16.48 -1.57
N ILE A 128 -10.14 16.89 -1.03
CA ILE A 128 -11.45 16.34 -1.39
C ILE A 128 -12.10 17.17 -2.48
N LYS A 129 -13.01 16.55 -3.24
CA LYS A 129 -13.81 17.27 -4.25
C LYS A 129 -14.69 18.34 -3.59
N LYS A 130 -14.88 19.48 -4.28
CA LYS A 130 -15.74 20.57 -3.81
C LYS A 130 -17.16 20.12 -3.49
N GLN A 131 -17.76 19.32 -4.38
CA GLN A 131 -19.11 18.82 -4.17
C GLN A 131 -19.20 18.00 -2.88
N LYS A 132 -18.26 17.08 -2.68
CA LYS A 132 -18.18 16.27 -1.46
C LYS A 132 -17.99 17.13 -0.21
N LYS A 133 -17.13 18.18 -0.26
CA LYS A 133 -16.98 19.09 0.87
C LYS A 133 -18.27 19.84 1.17
N LYS A 134 -18.97 20.33 0.14
CA LYS A 134 -20.25 21.03 0.30
C LYS A 134 -21.28 20.13 0.98
N ASP A 135 -21.40 18.88 0.53
CA ASP A 135 -22.34 17.91 1.10
C ASP A 135 -21.97 17.61 2.57
N LEU A 136 -20.69 17.42 2.88
CA LEU A 136 -20.23 17.22 4.27
C LEU A 136 -20.55 18.40 5.18
N LEU A 137 -20.35 19.63 4.70
CA LEU A 137 -20.70 20.84 5.47
C LEU A 137 -22.21 21.00 5.64
N GLN A 138 -23.01 20.54 4.68
CA GLN A 138 -24.47 20.50 4.82
C GLN A 138 -24.89 19.52 5.92
N LEU A 139 -24.29 18.32 5.97
CA LEU A 139 -24.54 17.35 7.05
C LEU A 139 -24.13 17.89 8.43
N CYS A 140 -23.08 18.72 8.49
CA CYS A 140 -22.72 19.44 9.72
C CYS A 140 -23.82 20.43 10.13
N LYS A 141 -24.37 21.21 9.18
CA LYS A 141 -25.46 22.19 9.45
C LYS A 141 -26.75 21.52 9.91
N GLU A 142 -27.07 20.37 9.33
CA GLU A 142 -28.24 19.57 9.70
C GLU A 142 -28.06 18.85 11.06
N ASN A 143 -26.91 19.01 11.73
CA ASN A 143 -26.53 18.33 12.97
C ASN A 143 -26.59 16.79 12.89
N ILE A 144 -26.50 16.23 11.67
CA ILE A 144 -26.37 14.79 11.46
C ILE A 144 -24.96 14.33 11.88
N ILE A 145 -23.95 15.15 11.58
CA ILE A 145 -22.59 14.96 12.07
C ILE A 145 -22.45 15.66 13.44
N PRO A 146 -21.89 15.00 14.48
CA PRO A 146 -21.63 15.61 15.77
C PRO A 146 -20.78 16.88 15.68
N LYS A 147 -21.13 17.90 16.47
CA LYS A 147 -20.46 19.21 16.49
C LYS A 147 -18.96 19.13 16.77
N GLU A 148 -18.54 18.14 17.54
CA GLU A 148 -17.13 17.88 17.87
C GLU A 148 -16.26 17.64 16.63
N LEU A 149 -16.85 17.12 15.54
CA LEU A 149 -16.15 16.80 14.31
C LEU A 149 -16.21 17.92 13.26
N HIS A 150 -17.03 18.96 13.48
CA HIS A 150 -17.26 20.01 12.46
C HIS A 150 -15.96 20.72 12.07
N GLY A 151 -15.12 21.07 13.05
CA GLY A 151 -13.84 21.73 12.80
C GLY A 151 -12.90 20.88 11.93
N TRP A 152 -12.93 19.56 12.08
CA TRP A 152 -12.14 18.66 11.22
C TRP A 152 -12.62 18.71 9.77
N TYR A 153 -13.93 18.55 9.53
CA TYR A 153 -14.50 18.59 8.18
C TYR A 153 -14.30 19.96 7.48
N GLU A 154 -14.35 21.06 8.24
CA GLU A 154 -14.08 22.41 7.73
C GLU A 154 -12.62 22.57 7.29
N SER A 155 -11.69 21.99 8.06
CA SER A 155 -10.24 22.05 7.79
C SER A 155 -9.78 21.25 6.56
N LEU A 156 -10.63 20.37 5.99
CA LEU A 156 -10.25 19.52 4.86
C LEU A 156 -9.90 20.33 3.60
N PRO A 157 -8.76 20.07 2.95
CA PRO A 157 -8.37 20.75 1.72
C PRO A 157 -9.31 20.40 0.54
N CYS A 158 -9.48 21.31 -0.40
CA CYS A 158 -10.32 21.11 -1.59
C CYS A 158 -9.53 21.21 -2.89
N SER A 159 -9.82 20.33 -3.84
CA SER A 159 -9.29 20.41 -5.21
C SER A 159 -10.26 21.19 -6.10
N ASN A 160 -9.72 21.98 -7.03
CA ASN A 160 -10.53 22.67 -8.04
C ASN A 160 -10.92 21.75 -9.20
N GLU A 161 -10.27 20.60 -9.33
CA GLU A 161 -10.52 19.66 -10.43
C GLU A 161 -11.44 18.52 -10.00
N ASP A 162 -12.44 18.23 -10.84
CA ASP A 162 -13.37 17.11 -10.70
C ASP A 162 -12.73 15.73 -10.96
N GLN A 163 -11.44 15.70 -11.26
CA GLN A 163 -10.67 14.46 -11.34
C GLN A 163 -10.42 13.91 -9.93
N GLY A 164 -11.25 12.95 -9.54
CA GLY A 164 -10.89 12.08 -8.41
C GLY A 164 -9.67 11.23 -8.78
N PRO A 165 -9.06 10.51 -7.82
CA PRO A 165 -8.10 9.46 -8.18
C PRO A 165 -8.79 8.54 -9.20
N SER A 166 -8.20 8.43 -10.39
CA SER A 166 -8.75 7.60 -11.46
C SER A 166 -8.93 6.19 -10.93
N ARG A 167 -10.17 5.72 -10.93
CA ARG A 167 -10.46 4.31 -10.71
C ARG A 167 -9.77 3.59 -11.86
N SER A 168 -8.81 2.73 -11.58
CA SER A 168 -8.25 1.83 -12.57
C SER A 168 -9.37 0.89 -13.02
N THR A 169 -10.04 1.25 -14.11
CA THR A 169 -10.92 0.36 -14.86
C THR A 169 -10.03 -0.67 -15.52
N ASP A 170 -9.98 -1.86 -14.93
CA ASP A 170 -9.51 -3.07 -15.57
C ASP A 170 -10.59 -3.51 -16.57
N SER A 171 -10.50 -2.98 -17.79
CA SER A 171 -11.34 -3.42 -18.91
C SER A 171 -10.71 -4.68 -19.50
N SER A 172 -11.22 -5.84 -19.08
CA SER A 172 -11.07 -7.08 -19.84
C SER A 172 -12.26 -7.20 -20.79
N GLU A 173 -12.13 -6.67 -22.00
CA GLU A 173 -12.93 -7.12 -23.14
C GLU A 173 -12.39 -8.50 -23.56
N VAL A 174 -13.27 -9.49 -23.44
CA VAL A 174 -13.09 -10.83 -23.99
C VAL A 174 -13.82 -10.80 -25.33
N ASP A 175 -13.06 -10.75 -26.42
CA ASP A 175 -13.61 -11.05 -27.75
C ASP A 175 -13.71 -12.58 -27.89
N GLU A 176 -14.92 -13.05 -28.17
CA GLU A 176 -15.23 -14.40 -28.68
C GLU A 176 -14.89 -14.52 -30.18
#